data_AF-A0A7Y2AXT0-F1
#
_entry.id   AF-A0A7Y2AXT0-F1
#
_cell.length_a   1.000
_cell.length_b   1.000
_cell.length_c   1.000
_cell.angle_alpha   90.00
_cell.angle_beta   90.00
_cell.angle_gamma   90.00
#
_symmetry.space_group_name_H-M   'P 1'
#
loop_
_entity.id
_entity.type
_entity.pdbx_description
1 polymer ?
#
loop_
_entity_poly.entity_id
_entity_poly.type
_entity_poly.pdbx_seq_one_letter_code
_entity_poly.pdbx_strand_id
1 'polypeptide(L)' 'MPVITLPDGSERQFDSSVSVMDVAADIGPGLAKATLAGDVNGRLVDASYEIDSDAQ' A
#
# COMPACT_ATOMS: atom_id res chain seq x y z
N MET A 1 -6.14 -5.11 10.83
CA MET A 1 -6.92 -5.10 9.59
C MET A 1 -6.95 -3.67 9.06
N PRO A 2 -5.90 -3.23 8.36
CA PRO A 2 -5.84 -1.88 7.82
C PRO A 2 -6.72 -1.73 6.57
N VAL A 3 -7.36 -0.57 6.45
CA VAL A 3 -7.99 -0.09 5.22
C VAL A 3 -7.02 0.88 4.53
N ILE A 4 -6.64 0.55 3.30
CA ILE A 4 -5.75 1.37 2.47
C ILE A 4 -6.57 2.09 1.42
N THR A 5 -6.56 3.42 1.47
CA THR A 5 -7.25 4.28 0.50
C THR A 5 -6.28 4.70 -0.59
N LEU A 6 -6.58 4.37 -1.84
CA LEU A 6 -5.76 4.73 -2.99
C LEU A 6 -6.10 6.14 -3.51
N PRO A 7 -5.22 6.77 -4.32
CA PRO A 7 -5.46 8.11 -4.86
C PRO A 7 -6.70 8.27 -5.75
N ASP A 8 -7.23 7.16 -6.29
CA ASP A 8 -8.46 7.13 -7.06
C ASP A 8 -9.73 7.06 -6.18
N GLY A 9 -9.56 7.03 -4.85
CA GLY A 9 -10.62 6.91 -3.86
C GLY A 9 -11.08 5.47 -3.62
N SER A 10 -10.46 4.47 -4.26
CA SER A 10 -10.75 3.08 -3.96
C SER A 10 -10.15 2.66 -2.62
N GLU A 11 -10.85 1.78 -1.90
CA GLU A 11 -10.41 1.25 -0.60
C GLU A 11 -10.11 -0.23 -0.73
N ARG A 12 -9.00 -0.66 -0.11
CA ARG A 12 -8.59 -2.06 -0.02
C ARG A 12 -8.45 -2.44 1.44
N GLN A 13 -9.08 -3.55 1.82
CA GLN A 13 -9.09 -4.03 3.19
C GLN A 13 -8.22 -5.28 3.30
N PHE A 14 -7.29 -5.26 4.25
CA PHE A 14 -6.35 -6.37 4.47
C PHE A 14 -6.55 -6.99 5.85
N ASP A 15 -6.36 -8.30 5.95
CA ASP A 15 -6.58 -9.06 7.19
C ASP A 15 -5.45 -8.86 8.23
N SER A 16 -4.25 -8.52 7.77
CA SER A 16 -3.05 -8.30 8.58
C SER A 16 -2.35 -7.00 8.20
N SER A 17 -1.26 -6.66 8.90
CA SER A 17 -0.33 -5.65 8.39
C SER A 17 0.16 -6.07 7.01
N VAL A 18 0.35 -5.09 6.14
CA VAL A 18 0.78 -5.28 4.75
C VAL A 18 1.82 -4.24 4.39
N SER A 19 2.78 -4.61 3.54
CA SER A 19 3.73 -3.64 3.03
C SER A 19 3.18 -2.85 1.85
N VAL A 20 3.80 -1.71 1.54
CA VAL A 20 3.54 -0.98 0.29
C VAL A 20 3.68 -1.89 -0.93
N MET A 21 4.66 -2.79 -0.94
CA MET A 21 4.86 -3.76 -2.00
C MET A 21 3.69 -4.75 -2.09
N ASP A 22 3.16 -5.22 -0.96
CA ASP A 22 2.01 -6.13 -0.94
C ASP A 22 0.75 -5.45 -1.50
N VAL A 23 0.52 -4.18 -1.14
CA VAL A 23 -0.57 -3.38 -1.70
C VAL A 23 -0.40 -3.25 -3.22
N ALA A 24 0.80 -2.97 -3.70
CA ALA A 24 1.07 -2.88 -5.13
C ALA A 24 0.89 -4.22 -5.86
N ALA A 25 1.25 -5.34 -5.23
CA ALA A 25 1.07 -6.69 -5.76
C ALA A 25 -0.41 -7.08 -5.86
N ASP A 26 -1.22 -6.69 -4.89
CA ASP A 26 -2.67 -6.89 -4.88
C ASP A 26 -3.39 -6.07 -5.96
N ILE A 27 -2.88 -4.88 -6.29
CA ILE A 27 -3.37 -4.09 -7.45
C ILE A 27 -3.00 -4.78 -8.77
N GLY A 28 -1.77 -5.28 -8.88
CA GLY A 28 -1.38 -6.14 -9.99
C GLY A 28 0.13 -6.24 -10.21
N PRO A 29 0.58 -7.28 -10.93
CA PRO A 29 2.00 -7.61 -11.08
C PRO A 29 2.80 -6.52 -11.82
N GLY A 30 2.15 -5.76 -12.71
CA GLY A 30 2.77 -4.64 -13.41
C GLY A 30 3.12 -3.48 -12.49
N LEU A 31 2.22 -3.15 -11.55
CA LEU A 31 2.46 -2.09 -10.57
C LEU A 31 3.53 -2.52 -9.58
N ALA A 32 3.42 -3.71 -8.99
CA ALA A 32 4.45 -4.23 -8.09
C ALA A 32 5.85 -4.23 -8.70
N LYS A 33 5.97 -4.58 -9.98
CA LYS A 33 7.24 -4.53 -10.70
C LYS A 33 7.78 -3.11 -10.86
N ALA A 34 6.92 -2.11 -10.96
CA ALA A 34 7.27 -0.70 -11.08
C ALA A 34 7.42 0.01 -9.72
N THR A 35 6.96 -0.61 -8.62
CA THR A 35 7.00 -0.04 -7.28
C THR A 35 8.43 0.06 -6.76
N LEU A 36 8.82 1.28 -6.40
CA LEU A 36 10.09 1.58 -5.75
C LEU A 36 9.91 2.03 -4.29
N ALA A 37 8.87 2.81 -4.05
CA ALA A 37 8.53 3.43 -2.77
C ALA A 37 7.01 3.66 -2.73
N GLY A 38 6.50 3.97 -1.54
CA GLY A 38 5.12 4.42 -1.33
C GLY A 38 5.09 5.82 -0.75
N ASP A 39 4.00 6.53 -0.98
CA ASP A 39 3.60 7.66 -0.14
C ASP A 39 2.52 7.14 0.79
N VAL A 40 2.78 7.16 2.10
CA VAL A 40 1.85 6.71 3.13
C VAL A 40 1.58 7.89 4.06
N ASN A 41 0.35 8.40 4.04
CA ASN A 41 -0.11 9.56 4.79
C ASN A 41 0.75 10.82 4.56
N GLY A 42 1.18 11.05 3.31
CA GLY A 42 2.01 12.19 2.93
C GLY A 42 3.50 12.01 3.25
N ARG A 43 3.93 10.79 3.57
CA ARG A 43 5.32 10.44 3.86
C ARG A 43 5.83 9.41 2.87
N LEU A 44 6.91 9.77 2.18
CA LEU A 44 7.68 8.84 1.36
C LEU A 44 8.33 7.76 2.25
N VAL A 45 8.04 6.51 1.93
CA VAL A 45 8.53 5.31 2.62
C VAL A 45 9.00 4.26 1.62
N ASP A 46 9.89 3.37 2.06
CA ASP A 46 10.34 2.24 1.23
C ASP A 46 9.21 1.27 0.90
N ALA A 47 9.36 0.53 -0.20
CA ALA A 47 8.37 -0.48 -0.60
C ALA A 47 8.15 -1.60 0.44
N SER A 48 9.15 -1.85 1.30
CA SER A 48 9.05 -2.82 2.40
C SER A 48 8.46 -2.23 3.69
N TYR A 49 8.03 -0.97 3.69
CA TYR A 49 7.41 -0.34 4.86
C TYR A 49 6.09 -1.03 5.18
N GLU A 50 5.93 -1.47 6.43
CA GLU A 50 4.71 -2.11 6.90
C GLU A 50 3.66 -1.06 7.31
N ILE A 51 2.44 -1.28 6.84
CA ILE A 51 1.25 -0.53 7.17
C ILE A 51 0.38 -1.42 8.07
N ASP A 52 0.27 -1.05 9.34
CA ASP A 52 -0.45 -1.80 10.38
C ASP A 52 -1.80 -1.16 10.77
N SER A 53 -2.01 0.11 10.41
CA SER A 53 -3.23 0.88 10.60
C SER A 53 -3.79 1.42 9.28
N ASP A 54 -5.02 1.91 9.31
CA ASP A 54 -5.63 2.59 8.15
C ASP A 54 -4.73 3.73 7.65
N ALA A 55 -4.60 3.84 6.33
CA ALA A 55 -3.69 4.79 5.69
C ALA A 55 -4.13 5.16 4.27
N GLN A 56 -3.64 6.30 3.81
CA GLN A 56 -3.81 6.81 2.44
C GLN A 56 -2.47 6.87 1.72
#